data_AF-A0A5C3NLF1-F1
#
_entry.id   AF-A0A5C3NLF1-F1
#
_cell.length_a   1.000
_cell.length_b   1.000
_cell.length_c   1.000
_cell.angle_alpha   90.00
_cell.angle_beta   90.00
_cell.angle_gamma   90.00
#
_symmetry.space_group_name_H-M   'P 1'
#
loop_
_entity.id
_entity.type
_entity.pdbx_description
1 polymer ?
#
loop_
_entity_poly.entity_id
_entity_poly.type
_entity_poly.pdbx_seq_one_letter_code
_entity_poly.pdbx_strand_id
1 'polypeptide(L)'
;ASFADAFFEVEARGVKAQTLHDPGDEEARREALEALLAPLDLTLVPAEEVQTCWFVDVAIDIHEEGYVLQWLTVAHPRLIRHALPSIGPNVEQDLARSQKLYRQDASAHLSDFAGFRLEPRSRGRHDHVVYCNVYTTDKAATYQMNNGVYRRRGSYDLIPGKIEKLLQDMDTISTTFLDCAGRNGVIQDGTARFEIRVNAAYARQSLTDFPNALVEQSILAIPASMWWYFKFYRLAAMYKLLSEIKDTPGAARRWMPNMMLASVTVYMMNAVMYRPSERPAEQELAKA
;
A
#
# COMPACT_ATOMS: atom_id res chain seq x y z
N ALA A 1 21.22 -17.78 31.79
CA ALA A 1 20.94 -16.41 31.31
C ALA A 1 19.50 -16.10 31.69
N SER A 2 19.26 -15.07 32.50
CA SER A 2 17.91 -14.64 32.84
C SER A 2 17.40 -13.73 31.72
N PHE A 3 16.25 -14.07 31.14
CA PHE A 3 15.55 -13.27 30.12
C PHE A 3 14.87 -12.03 30.72
N ALA A 4 15.54 -11.35 31.66
CA ALA A 4 15.05 -10.09 32.20
C ALA A 4 14.94 -9.07 31.04
N ASP A 5 13.76 -8.50 30.87
CA ASP A 5 13.41 -7.52 29.83
C ASP A 5 13.38 -8.04 28.38
N ALA A 6 13.32 -9.37 28.17
CA ALA A 6 13.06 -9.91 26.84
C ALA A 6 11.56 -9.83 26.50
N PHE A 7 11.21 -9.21 25.38
CA PHE A 7 9.88 -9.32 24.78
C PHE A 7 9.93 -10.30 23.62
N PHE A 8 8.87 -11.09 23.46
CA PHE A 8 8.71 -12.03 22.36
C PHE A 8 7.48 -11.60 21.55
N GLU A 9 7.65 -11.42 20.25
CA GLU A 9 6.56 -11.16 19.32
C GLU A 9 6.22 -12.46 18.58
N VAL A 10 4.95 -12.85 18.66
CA VAL A 10 4.41 -13.98 17.89
C VAL A 10 3.55 -13.39 16.77
N GLU A 11 4.04 -13.46 15.55
CA GLU A 11 3.30 -13.04 14.35
C GLU A 11 2.63 -14.25 13.71
N ALA A 12 1.30 -14.35 13.79
CA ALA A 12 0.53 -15.30 13.01
C ALA A 12 0.46 -14.83 11.55
N ARG A 13 1.14 -15.54 10.63
CA ARG A 13 1.16 -15.23 9.19
C ARG A 13 0.12 -16.05 8.44
N GLY A 14 -0.40 -15.51 7.33
CA GLY A 14 -1.37 -16.20 6.47
C GLY A 14 -2.84 -16.08 6.89
N VAL A 15 -3.13 -15.22 7.86
CA VAL A 15 -4.50 -14.96 8.36
C VAL A 15 -5.22 -13.79 7.68
N LYS A 16 -4.55 -13.09 6.75
CA LYS A 16 -5.13 -11.95 6.05
C LYS A 16 -6.24 -12.39 5.10
N ALA A 17 -7.38 -11.69 5.15
CA ALA A 17 -8.55 -11.95 4.30
C ALA A 17 -9.10 -13.39 4.41
N GLN A 18 -8.93 -14.06 5.55
CA GLN A 18 -9.50 -15.39 5.77
C GLN A 18 -11.03 -15.38 5.87
N THR A 19 -11.62 -14.22 6.17
CA THR A 19 -13.06 -14.06 6.35
C THR A 19 -13.55 -12.85 5.57
N LEU A 20 -14.61 -13.02 4.79
CA LEU A 20 -15.34 -11.95 4.12
C LEU A 20 -16.79 -12.00 4.60
N HIS A 21 -17.33 -10.84 4.98
CA HIS A 21 -18.70 -10.71 5.48
C HIS A 21 -19.24 -9.31 5.14
N ASP A 22 -20.56 -9.18 5.17
CA ASP A 22 -21.21 -7.87 5.13
C ASP A 22 -20.88 -7.11 6.43
N PRO A 23 -20.33 -5.88 6.37
CA PRO A 23 -20.03 -5.10 7.56
C PRO A 23 -21.26 -4.80 8.42
N GLY A 24 -22.48 -4.84 7.86
CA GLY A 24 -23.74 -4.66 8.58
C GLY A 24 -24.19 -5.91 9.36
N ASP A 25 -23.75 -7.11 8.98
CA ASP A 25 -24.17 -8.37 9.60
C ASP A 25 -23.39 -8.65 10.90
N GLU A 26 -24.04 -8.45 12.05
CA GLU A 26 -23.41 -8.62 13.36
C GLU A 26 -22.96 -10.06 13.63
N GLU A 27 -23.72 -11.04 13.18
CA GLU A 27 -23.43 -12.43 13.45
C GLU A 27 -22.25 -12.90 12.61
N ALA A 28 -22.23 -12.54 11.32
CA ALA A 28 -21.10 -12.83 10.45
C ALA A 28 -19.80 -12.15 10.93
N ARG A 29 -19.88 -10.91 11.46
CA ARG A 29 -18.73 -10.25 12.10
C ARG A 29 -18.23 -11.02 13.33
N ARG A 30 -19.14 -11.51 14.17
CA ARG A 30 -18.81 -12.31 15.37
C ARG A 30 -18.10 -13.61 14.99
N GLU A 31 -18.70 -14.38 14.08
CA GLU A 31 -18.16 -15.66 13.62
C GLU A 31 -16.79 -15.47 12.94
N ALA A 32 -16.62 -14.42 12.14
CA ALA A 32 -15.35 -14.12 11.48
C ALA A 32 -14.22 -13.83 12.50
N LEU A 33 -14.52 -13.03 13.53
CA LEU A 33 -13.54 -12.73 14.58
C LEU A 33 -13.22 -13.97 15.42
N GLU A 34 -14.22 -14.77 15.76
CA GLU A 34 -14.03 -16.03 16.48
C GLU A 34 -13.17 -17.01 15.67
N ALA A 35 -13.42 -17.16 14.36
CA ALA A 35 -12.62 -18.00 13.49
C ALA A 35 -11.15 -17.52 13.39
N LEU A 36 -10.94 -16.20 13.29
CA LEU A 36 -9.60 -15.60 13.30
C LEU A 36 -8.84 -15.89 14.60
N LEU A 37 -9.54 -15.82 15.74
CA LEU A 37 -8.96 -15.98 17.06
C LEU A 37 -8.93 -17.44 17.54
N ALA A 38 -9.67 -18.35 16.91
CA ALA A 38 -9.77 -19.76 17.30
C ALA A 38 -8.42 -20.50 17.45
N PRO A 39 -7.38 -20.23 16.63
CA PRO A 39 -6.07 -20.83 16.81
C PRO A 39 -5.32 -20.33 18.06
N LEU A 40 -5.78 -19.24 18.68
CA LEU A 40 -5.17 -18.60 19.83
C LEU A 40 -5.95 -19.00 21.10
N ASP A 41 -5.28 -19.60 22.06
CA ASP A 41 -5.87 -19.83 23.38
C ASP A 41 -5.84 -18.53 24.19
N LEU A 42 -6.82 -17.65 23.94
CA LEU A 42 -6.94 -16.37 24.63
C LEU A 42 -7.24 -16.51 26.14
N THR A 43 -7.58 -17.72 26.63
CA THR A 43 -7.75 -17.95 28.08
C THR A 43 -6.44 -17.87 28.84
N LEU A 44 -5.31 -18.05 28.13
CA LEU A 44 -3.97 -17.90 28.69
C LEU A 44 -3.51 -16.44 28.79
N VAL A 45 -4.28 -15.51 28.21
CA VAL A 45 -3.95 -14.09 28.19
C VAL A 45 -4.79 -13.36 29.25
N PRO A 46 -4.17 -12.60 30.17
CA PRO A 46 -4.92 -11.78 31.12
C PRO A 46 -5.90 -10.84 30.41
N ALA A 47 -7.12 -10.72 30.94
CA ALA A 47 -8.16 -9.89 30.32
C ALA A 47 -7.73 -8.43 30.09
N GLU A 48 -6.92 -7.87 31.00
CA GLU A 48 -6.33 -6.54 30.86
C GLU A 48 -5.37 -6.44 29.66
N GLU A 49 -4.57 -7.47 29.41
CA GLU A 49 -3.66 -7.51 28.26
C GLU A 49 -4.43 -7.62 26.94
N VAL A 50 -5.51 -8.41 26.89
CA VAL A 50 -6.38 -8.47 25.71
C VAL A 50 -6.92 -7.08 25.37
N GLN A 51 -7.28 -6.28 26.39
CA GLN A 51 -7.85 -4.93 26.22
C GLN A 51 -6.82 -3.82 25.97
N THR A 52 -5.53 -4.08 26.13
CA THR A 52 -4.48 -3.04 26.03
C THR A 52 -3.36 -3.35 25.05
N CYS A 53 -3.06 -4.62 24.82
CA CYS A 53 -1.90 -5.09 24.08
C CYS A 53 -2.23 -5.91 22.82
N TRP A 54 -3.47 -6.39 22.69
CA TRP A 54 -3.89 -7.19 21.54
C TRP A 54 -4.66 -6.35 20.53
N PHE A 55 -4.25 -6.42 19.28
CA PHE A 55 -4.82 -5.61 18.21
C PHE A 55 -5.23 -6.47 17.02
N VAL A 56 -6.30 -6.06 16.36
CA VAL A 56 -6.81 -6.67 15.13
C VAL A 56 -6.90 -5.59 14.06
N ASP A 57 -6.46 -5.93 12.86
CA ASP A 57 -6.68 -5.09 11.67
C ASP A 57 -8.08 -5.41 11.13
N VAL A 58 -8.99 -4.45 11.22
CA VAL A 58 -10.35 -4.52 10.66
C VAL A 58 -10.35 -3.71 9.37
N ALA A 59 -10.90 -4.26 8.28
CA ALA A 59 -10.85 -3.62 6.98
C ALA A 59 -12.20 -3.68 6.25
N ILE A 60 -12.49 -2.62 5.50
CA ILE A 60 -13.52 -2.56 4.47
C ILE A 60 -12.85 -2.63 3.12
N ASP A 61 -13.35 -3.52 2.27
CA ASP A 61 -12.95 -3.68 0.88
C ASP A 61 -14.06 -3.19 -0.04
N ILE A 62 -13.75 -2.20 -0.87
CA ILE A 62 -14.65 -1.68 -1.90
C ILE A 62 -14.13 -2.21 -3.22
N HIS A 63 -15.00 -2.91 -3.95
CA HIS A 63 -14.67 -3.60 -5.19
C HIS A 63 -15.73 -3.31 -6.25
N GLU A 64 -15.28 -3.14 -7.49
CA GLU A 64 -16.12 -3.00 -8.66
C GLU A 64 -15.48 -3.78 -9.81
N GLU A 65 -16.24 -4.69 -10.41
CA GLU A 65 -15.75 -5.61 -11.44
C GLU A 65 -15.29 -4.85 -12.69
N GLY A 66 -14.08 -5.16 -13.18
CA GLY A 66 -13.49 -4.53 -14.36
C GLY A 66 -12.82 -3.18 -14.07
N TYR A 67 -12.68 -2.80 -12.80
CA TYR A 67 -12.07 -1.54 -12.38
C TYR A 67 -10.93 -1.72 -11.38
N VAL A 68 -10.00 -0.77 -11.42
CA VAL A 68 -9.03 -0.52 -10.36
C VAL A 68 -9.46 0.75 -9.63
N LEU A 69 -9.83 0.60 -8.37
CA LEU A 69 -10.29 1.68 -7.52
C LEU A 69 -9.11 2.41 -6.87
N GLN A 70 -8.97 3.71 -7.12
CA GLN A 70 -7.93 4.55 -6.54
C GLN A 70 -8.51 5.53 -5.53
N TRP A 71 -7.85 5.65 -4.38
CA TRP A 71 -8.18 6.65 -3.36
C TRP A 71 -7.73 8.04 -3.80
N LEU A 72 -8.61 9.02 -3.62
CA LEU A 72 -8.36 10.41 -3.93
C LEU A 72 -7.65 11.09 -2.75
N THR A 73 -6.47 11.68 -3.01
CA THR A 73 -5.69 12.41 -2.00
C THR A 73 -6.51 13.51 -1.32
N VAL A 74 -7.38 14.18 -2.07
CA VAL A 74 -8.24 15.27 -1.56
C VAL A 74 -9.26 14.79 -0.51
N ALA A 75 -9.55 13.49 -0.48
CA ALA A 75 -10.52 12.89 0.44
C ALA A 75 -9.91 12.41 1.76
N HIS A 76 -8.58 12.42 1.89
CA HIS A 76 -7.90 11.90 3.08
C HIS A 76 -8.40 12.52 4.40
N PRO A 77 -8.65 13.84 4.51
CA PRO A 77 -9.23 14.40 5.74
C PRO A 77 -10.59 13.77 6.10
N ARG A 78 -11.46 13.52 5.11
CA ARG A 78 -12.77 12.86 5.35
C ARG A 78 -12.59 11.41 5.80
N LEU A 79 -11.66 10.69 5.19
CA LEU A 79 -11.30 9.31 5.55
C LEU A 79 -10.72 9.22 6.97
N ILE A 80 -9.85 10.16 7.35
CA ILE A 80 -9.32 10.27 8.72
C ILE A 80 -10.44 10.56 9.71
N ARG A 81 -11.36 11.47 9.37
CA ARG A 81 -12.54 11.77 10.20
C ARG A 81 -13.44 10.55 10.39
N HIS A 82 -13.59 9.73 9.36
CA HIS A 82 -14.33 8.47 9.44
C HIS A 82 -13.64 7.44 10.33
N ALA A 83 -12.31 7.30 10.25
CA ALA A 83 -11.55 6.44 11.18
C ALA A 83 -11.63 6.93 12.64
N LEU A 84 -11.77 8.25 12.84
CA LEU A 84 -11.65 8.89 14.15
C LEU A 84 -12.85 9.82 14.42
N PRO A 85 -14.06 9.28 14.63
CA PRO A 85 -15.27 10.08 14.81
C PRO A 85 -15.27 10.93 16.08
N SER A 86 -14.41 10.65 17.06
CA SER A 86 -14.32 11.41 18.32
C SER A 86 -13.45 12.68 18.23
N ILE A 87 -12.67 12.88 17.17
CA ILE A 87 -11.76 14.05 17.09
C ILE A 87 -12.54 15.36 16.91
N GLY A 88 -11.97 16.46 17.42
CA GLY A 88 -12.54 17.80 17.28
C GLY A 88 -12.47 18.33 15.83
N PRO A 89 -13.14 19.46 15.55
CA PRO A 89 -13.14 20.08 14.23
C PRO A 89 -11.72 20.39 13.73
N ASN A 90 -11.47 20.19 12.44
CA ASN A 90 -10.20 20.45 11.74
C ASN A 90 -9.01 19.57 12.15
N VAL A 91 -9.15 18.70 13.16
CA VAL A 91 -8.06 17.81 13.61
C VAL A 91 -7.67 16.84 12.48
N GLU A 92 -8.62 16.44 11.64
CA GLU A 92 -8.38 15.59 10.48
C GLU A 92 -7.46 16.26 9.44
N GLN A 93 -7.57 17.59 9.28
CA GLN A 93 -6.70 18.35 8.36
C GLN A 93 -5.28 18.47 8.93
N ASP A 94 -5.16 18.72 10.24
CA ASP A 94 -3.88 18.78 10.92
C ASP A 94 -3.15 17.44 10.88
N LEU A 95 -3.89 16.34 11.07
CA LEU A 95 -3.37 14.99 10.92
C LEU A 95 -2.89 14.73 9.49
N ALA A 96 -3.70 15.06 8.47
CA ALA A 96 -3.33 14.89 7.06
C ALA A 96 -2.10 15.71 6.62
N ARG A 97 -1.76 16.78 7.36
CA ARG A 97 -0.57 17.61 7.10
C ARG A 97 0.65 17.19 7.93
N SER A 98 0.48 16.28 8.89
CA SER A 98 1.53 15.90 9.82
C SER A 98 2.60 15.05 9.14
N GLN A 99 3.82 15.56 9.04
CA GLN A 99 4.97 14.79 8.53
C GLN A 99 5.39 13.62 9.43
N LYS A 100 4.94 13.62 10.69
CA LYS A 100 5.31 12.61 11.70
C LYS A 100 4.27 11.50 11.82
N LEU A 101 3.00 11.87 11.81
CA LEU A 101 1.89 10.96 12.11
C LEU A 101 1.25 10.41 10.85
N TYR A 102 1.40 11.12 9.74
CA TYR A 102 0.75 10.80 8.48
C TYR A 102 1.81 10.57 7.40
N ARG A 103 1.58 9.56 6.58
CA ARG A 103 2.36 9.30 5.37
C ARG A 103 1.42 9.08 4.20
N GLN A 104 1.59 9.90 3.16
CA GLN A 104 0.90 9.71 1.90
C GLN A 104 1.62 8.65 1.07
N ASP A 105 0.86 7.70 0.54
CA ASP A 105 1.33 6.58 -0.25
C ASP A 105 0.87 6.77 -1.70
N ALA A 106 1.53 7.65 -2.46
CA ALA A 106 1.16 7.98 -3.83
C ALA A 106 1.28 6.80 -4.81
N SER A 107 0.34 6.70 -5.75
CA SER A 107 0.28 5.64 -6.76
C SER A 107 0.94 6.09 -8.07
N ALA A 108 2.01 5.43 -8.52
CA ALA A 108 2.59 5.63 -9.86
C ALA A 108 2.98 7.09 -10.22
N HIS A 109 3.37 7.90 -9.24
CA HIS A 109 3.60 9.36 -9.36
C HIS A 109 2.35 10.19 -9.73
N LEU A 110 1.15 9.62 -9.63
CA LEU A 110 -0.09 10.37 -9.78
C LEU A 110 -0.46 10.95 -8.41
N SER A 111 -0.17 12.24 -8.18
CA SER A 111 -0.33 12.88 -6.87
C SER A 111 -1.76 12.92 -6.36
N ASP A 112 -2.74 12.90 -7.27
CA ASP A 112 -4.17 12.88 -6.95
C ASP A 112 -4.63 11.50 -6.46
N PHE A 113 -3.86 10.45 -6.74
CA PHE A 113 -4.12 9.08 -6.29
C PHE A 113 -3.12 8.67 -5.22
N ALA A 114 -3.60 8.51 -4.01
CA ALA A 114 -2.77 8.04 -2.92
C ALA A 114 -3.59 7.28 -1.89
N GLY A 115 -2.97 6.24 -1.35
CA GLY A 115 -3.34 5.76 -0.03
C GLY A 115 -2.72 6.64 1.06
N PHE A 116 -2.92 6.27 2.31
CA PHE A 116 -2.17 6.84 3.42
C PHE A 116 -2.03 5.91 4.61
N ARG A 117 -1.09 6.25 5.47
CA ARG A 117 -0.92 5.66 6.80
C ARG A 117 -1.02 6.73 7.84
N LEU A 118 -1.69 6.42 8.94
CA LEU A 118 -1.88 7.33 10.05
C LEU A 118 -1.61 6.61 11.37
N GLU A 119 -0.75 7.20 12.19
CA GLU A 119 -0.55 6.86 13.60
C GLU A 119 -1.16 7.98 14.47
N PRO A 120 -2.45 7.90 14.84
CA PRO A 120 -3.15 9.00 15.50
C PRO A 120 -2.69 9.27 16.94
N ARG A 121 -2.04 8.28 17.59
CA ARG A 121 -1.58 8.34 18.99
C ARG A 121 -2.73 8.67 19.93
N SER A 122 -2.56 9.63 20.83
CA SER A 122 -3.57 10.04 21.81
C SER A 122 -4.90 10.47 21.18
N ARG A 123 -4.90 10.92 19.92
CA ARG A 123 -6.13 11.31 19.20
C ARG A 123 -7.01 10.13 18.83
N GLY A 124 -6.45 8.92 18.71
CA GLY A 124 -7.22 7.71 18.42
C GLY A 124 -7.68 6.95 19.66
N ARG A 125 -7.37 7.44 20.88
CA ARG A 125 -7.65 6.73 22.13
C ARG A 125 -9.14 6.52 22.37
N HIS A 126 -9.97 7.53 22.09
CA HIS A 126 -11.43 7.44 22.28
C HIS A 126 -12.08 6.51 21.26
N ASP A 127 -11.53 6.43 20.05
CA ASP A 127 -12.02 5.57 18.97
C ASP A 127 -11.37 4.17 19.00
N HIS A 128 -10.47 3.92 19.95
CA HIS A 128 -9.65 2.70 20.05
C HIS A 128 -8.78 2.40 18.82
N VAL A 129 -8.55 3.39 17.95
CA VAL A 129 -7.75 3.27 16.73
C VAL A 129 -6.30 3.64 17.02
N VAL A 130 -5.39 2.69 16.84
CA VAL A 130 -3.94 2.93 17.01
C VAL A 130 -3.20 3.13 15.69
N TYR A 131 -3.81 2.70 14.59
CA TYR A 131 -3.25 2.83 13.24
C TYR A 131 -4.37 2.80 12.20
N CYS A 132 -4.21 3.53 11.10
CA CYS A 132 -5.10 3.51 9.95
C CYS A 132 -4.25 3.41 8.68
N ASN A 133 -4.70 2.58 7.74
CA ASN A 133 -3.99 2.23 6.52
C ASN A 133 -5.01 2.15 5.39
N VAL A 134 -4.89 3.06 4.44
CA VAL A 134 -5.77 3.17 3.29
C VAL A 134 -4.94 2.91 2.06
N TYR A 135 -5.29 1.92 1.24
CA TYR A 135 -4.51 1.54 0.06
C TYR A 135 -5.35 0.82 -0.98
N THR A 136 -4.82 0.74 -2.20
CA THR A 136 -5.38 -0.11 -3.27
C THR A 136 -4.64 -1.45 -3.34
N THR A 137 -5.35 -2.53 -3.69
CA THR A 137 -4.80 -3.89 -3.75
C THR A 137 -4.12 -4.24 -5.08
N ASP A 138 -4.07 -3.33 -6.05
CA ASP A 138 -3.40 -3.53 -7.35
C ASP A 138 -1.91 -3.89 -7.19
N LYS A 139 -1.26 -3.45 -6.10
CA LYS A 139 0.09 -3.89 -5.72
C LYS A 139 0.25 -5.41 -5.54
N ALA A 140 -0.84 -6.17 -5.37
CA ALA A 140 -0.81 -7.62 -5.21
C ALA A 140 -0.16 -8.32 -6.41
N ALA A 141 -0.37 -7.81 -7.63
CA ALA A 141 0.22 -8.35 -8.86
C ALA A 141 1.76 -8.34 -8.85
N THR A 142 2.37 -7.43 -8.08
CA THR A 142 3.82 -7.27 -7.98
C THR A 142 4.34 -7.52 -6.56
N TYR A 143 3.50 -8.08 -5.69
CA TYR A 143 3.88 -8.37 -4.31
C TYR A 143 4.81 -9.59 -4.25
N GLN A 144 5.92 -9.45 -3.53
CA GLN A 144 6.83 -10.55 -3.24
C GLN A 144 7.41 -10.39 -1.83
N MET A 145 7.55 -11.49 -1.10
CA MET A 145 8.14 -11.48 0.25
C MET A 145 9.67 -11.47 0.20
N ASN A 146 10.25 -12.17 -0.78
CA ASN A 146 11.69 -12.30 -0.94
C ASN A 146 12.21 -11.43 -2.08
N ASN A 147 13.52 -11.21 -2.11
CA ASN A 147 14.17 -10.54 -3.23
C ASN A 147 13.99 -11.35 -4.52
N GLY A 148 13.19 -10.82 -5.43
CA GLY A 148 12.97 -11.38 -6.76
C GLY A 148 12.85 -10.28 -7.82
N VAL A 149 12.22 -10.63 -8.94
CA VAL A 149 12.03 -9.76 -10.11
C VAL A 149 11.40 -8.41 -9.73
N TYR A 150 10.48 -8.39 -8.78
CA TYR A 150 9.80 -7.15 -8.45
C TYR A 150 10.63 -6.23 -7.56
N ARG A 151 11.85 -6.59 -7.11
CA ARG A 151 12.57 -5.84 -6.07
C ARG A 151 12.75 -4.36 -6.46
N ARG A 152 12.71 -3.48 -5.46
CA ARG A 152 13.02 -2.06 -5.66
C ARG A 152 14.45 -1.89 -6.18
N ARG A 153 14.59 -1.17 -7.30
CA ARG A 153 15.86 -0.94 -7.99
C ARG A 153 16.59 0.27 -7.45
N GLY A 154 17.91 0.29 -7.63
CA GLY A 154 18.76 1.42 -7.27
C GLY A 154 19.67 1.82 -8.43
N SER A 155 20.40 2.93 -8.27
CA SER A 155 21.37 3.38 -9.28
C SER A 155 22.46 2.35 -9.56
N TYR A 156 22.78 1.47 -8.61
CA TYR A 156 23.71 0.36 -8.83
C TYR A 156 23.23 -0.64 -9.88
N ASP A 157 21.92 -0.72 -10.19
CA ASP A 157 21.38 -1.58 -11.24
C ASP A 157 21.70 -1.05 -12.65
N LEU A 158 22.23 0.17 -12.75
CA LEU A 158 22.60 0.83 -14.01
C LEU A 158 24.06 0.56 -14.45
N ILE A 159 24.86 -0.10 -13.60
CA ILE A 159 26.27 -0.37 -13.93
C ILE A 159 26.37 -1.47 -15.01
N PRO A 160 27.45 -1.46 -15.82
CA PRO A 160 27.69 -2.52 -16.80
C PRO A 160 27.58 -3.92 -16.20
N GLY A 161 26.90 -4.84 -16.87
CA GLY A 161 26.64 -6.20 -16.40
C GLY A 161 25.40 -6.36 -15.52
N LYS A 162 24.93 -5.29 -14.86
CA LYS A 162 23.67 -5.31 -14.08
C LYS A 162 22.49 -4.74 -14.85
N ILE A 163 22.73 -3.79 -15.75
CA ILE A 163 21.69 -3.17 -16.56
C ILE A 163 21.00 -4.20 -17.48
N GLU A 164 21.72 -5.23 -17.94
CA GLU A 164 21.17 -6.36 -18.68
C GLU A 164 20.13 -7.12 -17.86
N LYS A 165 20.43 -7.40 -16.60
CA LYS A 165 19.49 -8.07 -15.69
C LYS A 165 18.31 -7.17 -15.35
N LEU A 166 18.54 -5.86 -15.20
CA LEU A 166 17.46 -4.89 -15.02
C LEU A 166 16.46 -4.93 -16.18
N LEU A 167 16.96 -4.91 -17.43
CA LEU A 167 16.12 -4.97 -18.62
C LEU A 167 15.33 -6.30 -18.70
N GLN A 168 15.96 -7.45 -18.43
CA GLN A 168 15.26 -8.74 -18.37
C GLN A 168 14.15 -8.77 -17.30
N ASP A 169 14.41 -8.17 -16.14
CA ASP A 169 13.41 -8.07 -15.09
C ASP A 169 12.26 -7.14 -15.51
N MET A 170 12.55 -6.04 -16.22
CA MET A 170 11.52 -5.17 -16.79
C MET A 170 10.65 -5.87 -17.83
N ASP A 171 11.20 -6.76 -18.67
CA ASP A 171 10.41 -7.58 -19.59
C ASP A 171 9.42 -8.48 -18.83
N THR A 172 9.89 -9.09 -17.74
CA THR A 172 9.04 -9.93 -16.88
C THR A 172 7.92 -9.10 -16.25
N ILE A 173 8.26 -7.93 -15.68
CA ILE A 173 7.27 -7.01 -15.09
C ILE A 173 6.25 -6.55 -16.15
N SER A 174 6.70 -6.26 -17.37
CA SER A 174 5.81 -5.83 -18.46
C SER A 174 4.83 -6.91 -18.86
N THR A 175 5.27 -8.18 -18.84
CA THR A 175 4.40 -9.34 -19.06
C THR A 175 3.32 -9.41 -17.97
N THR A 176 3.70 -9.24 -16.70
CA THR A 176 2.74 -9.19 -15.59
C THR A 176 1.68 -8.09 -15.79
N PHE A 177 2.07 -6.89 -16.24
CA PHE A 177 1.12 -5.82 -16.51
C PHE A 177 0.19 -6.13 -17.69
N LEU A 178 0.69 -6.74 -18.76
CA LEU A 178 -0.16 -7.18 -19.87
C LEU A 178 -1.14 -8.27 -19.46
N ASP A 179 -0.70 -9.23 -18.64
CA ASP A 179 -1.55 -10.28 -18.12
C ASP A 179 -2.67 -9.68 -17.25
N CYS A 180 -2.33 -8.75 -16.36
CA CYS A 180 -3.31 -7.99 -15.56
C CYS A 180 -4.27 -7.15 -16.44
N ALA A 181 -3.81 -6.65 -17.58
CA ALA A 181 -4.63 -5.90 -18.53
C ALA A 181 -5.63 -6.77 -19.32
N GLY A 182 -5.63 -8.09 -19.14
CA GLY A 182 -6.54 -8.99 -19.84
C GLY A 182 -5.95 -9.69 -21.05
N ARG A 183 -4.62 -9.70 -21.25
CA ARG A 183 -3.99 -10.39 -22.39
C ARG A 183 -4.44 -11.85 -22.54
N ASN A 184 -4.68 -12.54 -21.43
CA ASN A 184 -5.10 -13.94 -21.39
C ASN A 184 -6.60 -14.11 -21.11
N GLY A 185 -7.41 -13.06 -21.36
CA GLY A 185 -8.86 -13.09 -21.19
C GLY A 185 -9.36 -12.83 -19.75
N VAL A 186 -8.45 -12.66 -18.79
CA VAL A 186 -8.78 -12.32 -17.39
C VAL A 186 -8.17 -10.97 -17.05
N ILE A 187 -9.01 -9.98 -16.77
CA ILE A 187 -8.59 -8.65 -16.32
C ILE A 187 -8.46 -8.68 -14.79
N GLN A 188 -7.38 -8.11 -14.28
CA GLN A 188 -7.13 -8.01 -12.84
C GLN A 188 -7.71 -6.71 -12.29
N ASP A 189 -8.64 -6.82 -11.36
CA ASP A 189 -9.20 -5.65 -10.67
C ASP A 189 -8.31 -5.19 -9.51
N GLY A 190 -8.60 -4.00 -8.99
CA GLY A 190 -7.95 -3.42 -7.83
C GLY A 190 -8.98 -2.89 -6.84
N THR A 191 -8.98 -3.44 -5.64
CA THR A 191 -9.88 -3.07 -4.53
C THR A 191 -9.34 -1.87 -3.78
N ALA A 192 -10.20 -0.93 -3.44
CA ALA A 192 -9.90 0.13 -2.49
C ALA A 192 -10.14 -0.40 -1.07
N ARG A 193 -9.06 -0.56 -0.29
CA ARG A 193 -9.11 -1.07 1.08
C ARG A 193 -8.91 0.03 2.10
N PHE A 194 -9.81 0.11 3.07
CA PHE A 194 -9.74 0.97 4.25
C PHE A 194 -9.56 0.11 5.49
N GLU A 195 -8.40 0.16 6.12
CA GLU A 195 -8.01 -0.73 7.22
C GLU A 195 -7.69 0.11 8.47
N ILE A 196 -8.23 -0.26 9.63
CA ILE A 196 -7.86 0.30 10.92
C ILE A 196 -7.39 -0.79 11.87
N ARG A 197 -6.39 -0.47 12.67
CA ARG A 197 -5.94 -1.30 13.78
C ARG A 197 -6.62 -0.84 15.05
N VAL A 198 -7.39 -1.74 15.63
CA VAL A 198 -8.12 -1.51 16.87
C VAL A 198 -7.77 -2.56 17.89
N ASN A 199 -7.98 -2.25 19.17
CA ASN A 199 -7.83 -3.27 20.18
C ASN A 199 -8.85 -4.40 19.97
N ALA A 200 -8.43 -5.65 20.20
CA ALA A 200 -9.24 -6.84 19.93
C ALA A 200 -10.62 -6.80 20.61
N ALA A 201 -10.73 -6.20 21.79
CA ALA A 201 -12.00 -6.05 22.51
C ALA A 201 -13.03 -5.18 21.78
N TYR A 202 -12.58 -4.29 20.88
CA TYR A 202 -13.41 -3.34 20.14
C TYR A 202 -13.57 -3.67 18.65
N ALA A 203 -12.96 -4.77 18.18
CA ALA A 203 -12.94 -5.13 16.77
C ALA A 203 -14.36 -5.30 16.19
N ARG A 204 -15.30 -5.85 16.97
CA ARG A 204 -16.69 -6.09 16.52
C ARG A 204 -17.51 -4.83 16.30
N GLN A 205 -17.17 -3.73 16.97
CA GLN A 205 -17.86 -2.45 16.85
C GLN A 205 -17.14 -1.47 15.91
N SER A 206 -16.03 -1.91 15.31
CA SER A 206 -15.20 -1.09 14.44
C SER A 206 -15.57 -1.31 12.98
N LEU A 207 -15.65 -0.24 12.19
CA LEU A 207 -16.00 -0.28 10.75
C LEU A 207 -17.26 -1.10 10.42
N THR A 208 -18.33 -0.95 11.19
CA THR A 208 -19.61 -1.64 10.93
C THR A 208 -20.43 -1.01 9.79
N ASP A 209 -19.98 0.13 9.26
CA ASP A 209 -20.58 0.83 8.14
C ASP A 209 -19.49 1.62 7.40
N PHE A 210 -19.67 1.80 6.10
CA PHE A 210 -18.86 2.67 5.26
C PHE A 210 -19.78 3.47 4.32
N PRO A 211 -20.09 4.74 4.64
CA PRO A 211 -21.14 5.48 3.96
C PRO A 211 -20.91 5.60 2.44
N ASN A 212 -21.94 5.35 1.63
CA ASN A 212 -21.86 5.49 0.16
C ASN A 212 -21.36 6.87 -0.27
N ALA A 213 -21.81 7.94 0.39
CA ALA A 213 -21.34 9.30 0.12
C ALA A 213 -19.82 9.45 0.35
N LEU A 214 -19.24 8.71 1.30
CA LEU A 214 -17.79 8.69 1.50
C LEU A 214 -17.11 7.97 0.33
N VAL A 215 -17.63 6.83 -0.12
CA VAL A 215 -17.13 6.10 -1.32
C VAL A 215 -17.10 7.02 -2.54
N GLU A 216 -18.24 7.60 -2.90
CA GLU A 216 -18.41 8.49 -4.06
C GLU A 216 -17.45 9.69 -4.04
N GLN A 217 -17.13 10.21 -2.85
CA GLN A 217 -16.27 11.38 -2.67
C GLN A 217 -14.80 11.05 -2.45
N SER A 218 -14.43 9.76 -2.34
CA SER A 218 -13.08 9.34 -1.99
C SER A 218 -12.43 8.38 -2.95
N ILE A 219 -13.19 7.74 -3.84
CA ILE A 219 -12.68 6.74 -4.78
C ILE A 219 -12.96 7.16 -6.21
N LEU A 220 -11.98 6.96 -7.08
CA LEU A 220 -12.16 6.97 -8.53
C LEU A 220 -12.02 5.56 -9.08
N ALA A 221 -13.03 5.11 -9.83
CA ALA A 221 -13.00 3.87 -10.58
C ALA A 221 -12.31 4.09 -11.93
N ILE A 222 -11.17 3.45 -12.14
CA ILE A 222 -10.42 3.48 -13.41
C ILE A 222 -10.62 2.13 -14.11
N PRO A 223 -11.02 2.06 -15.39
CA PRO A 223 -11.12 0.78 -16.09
C PRO A 223 -9.81 0.00 -15.94
N ALA A 224 -9.89 -1.25 -15.45
CA ALA A 224 -8.72 -2.00 -15.04
C ALA A 224 -7.71 -2.18 -16.18
N SER A 225 -8.19 -2.48 -17.40
CA SER A 225 -7.34 -2.55 -18.59
C SER A 225 -6.56 -1.24 -18.83
N MET A 226 -7.20 -0.08 -18.67
CA MET A 226 -6.57 1.21 -18.82
C MET A 226 -5.48 1.44 -17.76
N TRP A 227 -5.75 1.10 -16.49
CA TRP A 227 -4.78 1.21 -15.41
C TRP A 227 -3.52 0.37 -15.68
N TRP A 228 -3.70 -0.87 -16.12
CA TRP A 228 -2.59 -1.77 -16.40
C TRP A 228 -1.83 -1.39 -17.68
N TYR A 229 -2.52 -0.97 -18.73
CA TYR A 229 -1.86 -0.43 -19.92
C TYR A 229 -1.07 0.85 -19.63
N PHE A 230 -1.57 1.73 -18.77
CA PHE A 230 -0.83 2.90 -18.31
C PHE A 230 0.50 2.48 -17.67
N LYS A 231 0.49 1.50 -16.75
CA LYS A 231 1.71 0.97 -16.13
C LYS A 231 2.64 0.32 -17.16
N PHE A 232 2.10 -0.47 -18.08
CA PHE A 232 2.84 -1.12 -19.16
C PHE A 232 3.54 -0.10 -20.06
N TYR A 233 2.82 0.87 -20.64
CA TYR A 233 3.39 1.84 -21.56
C TYR A 233 4.43 2.73 -20.89
N ARG A 234 4.20 3.10 -19.64
CA ARG A 234 5.20 3.83 -18.85
C ARG A 234 6.47 2.99 -18.68
N LEU A 235 6.36 1.72 -18.33
CA LEU A 235 7.49 0.81 -18.20
C LEU A 235 8.23 0.61 -19.54
N ALA A 236 7.50 0.45 -20.65
CA ALA A 236 8.05 0.29 -21.99
C ALA A 236 8.88 1.51 -22.43
N ALA A 237 8.42 2.73 -22.14
CA ALA A 237 9.18 3.95 -22.40
C ALA A 237 10.50 3.98 -21.62
N MET A 238 10.46 3.61 -20.33
CA MET A 238 11.65 3.52 -19.49
C MET A 238 12.61 2.40 -19.94
N TYR A 239 12.07 1.27 -20.39
CA TYR A 239 12.84 0.16 -20.95
C TYR A 239 13.64 0.61 -22.17
N LYS A 240 12.97 1.30 -23.11
CA LYS A 240 13.60 1.80 -24.33
C LYS A 240 14.77 2.73 -24.02
N LEU A 241 14.57 3.67 -23.09
CA LEU A 241 15.61 4.59 -22.65
C LEU A 241 16.80 3.86 -22.00
N LEU A 242 16.55 2.93 -21.08
CA LEU A 242 17.61 2.16 -20.42
C LEU A 242 18.37 1.24 -21.40
N SER A 243 17.69 0.70 -22.41
CA SER A 243 18.33 -0.06 -23.49
C SER A 243 19.31 0.82 -24.27
N GLU A 244 18.94 2.05 -24.61
CA GLU A 244 19.84 2.99 -25.29
C GLU A 244 21.03 3.40 -24.42
N ILE A 245 20.81 3.58 -23.11
CA ILE A 245 21.88 3.86 -22.14
C ILE A 245 22.85 2.69 -22.02
N LYS A 246 22.35 1.45 -22.03
CA LYS A 246 23.15 0.23 -22.05
C LYS A 246 24.07 0.17 -23.27
N ASP A 247 23.61 0.63 -24.43
CA ASP A 247 24.39 0.57 -25.67
C ASP A 247 25.24 1.84 -25.89
N THR A 248 25.05 2.88 -25.07
CA THR A 248 25.83 4.12 -25.11
C THR A 248 27.31 3.87 -24.75
N PRO A 249 28.28 4.41 -25.50
CA PRO A 249 29.71 4.30 -25.21
C PRO A 249 30.07 4.75 -23.80
N GLY A 250 31.05 4.10 -23.17
CA GLY A 250 31.40 4.32 -21.76
C GLY A 250 31.73 5.78 -21.40
N ALA A 251 32.33 6.55 -22.31
CA ALA A 251 32.60 7.98 -22.09
C ALA A 251 31.31 8.80 -21.99
N ALA A 252 30.34 8.57 -22.89
CA ALA A 252 29.04 9.25 -22.89
C ALA A 252 28.12 8.77 -21.77
N ARG A 253 28.27 7.53 -21.30
CA ARG A 253 27.52 6.99 -20.14
C ARG A 253 27.89 7.68 -18.82
N ARG A 254 29.16 8.07 -18.68
CA ARG A 254 29.68 8.80 -17.50
C ARG A 254 29.32 10.29 -17.51
N TRP A 255 28.69 10.78 -18.56
CA TRP A 255 28.26 12.18 -18.60
C TRP A 255 27.13 12.41 -17.61
N MET A 256 27.25 13.46 -16.78
CA MET A 256 26.34 13.71 -15.66
C MET A 256 24.85 13.73 -16.08
N PRO A 257 24.44 14.40 -17.18
CA PRO A 257 23.05 14.35 -17.65
C PRO A 257 22.55 12.94 -17.94
N ASN A 258 23.40 12.06 -18.47
CA ASN A 258 23.05 10.67 -18.74
C ASN A 258 22.86 9.88 -17.43
N MET A 259 23.76 10.07 -16.47
CA MET A 259 23.64 9.43 -15.14
C MET A 259 22.40 9.90 -14.38
N MET A 260 22.08 11.20 -14.44
CA MET A 260 20.86 11.75 -13.84
C MET A 260 19.61 11.20 -14.51
N LEU A 261 19.56 11.20 -15.85
CA LEU A 261 18.44 10.66 -16.62
C LEU A 261 18.19 9.18 -16.29
N ALA A 262 19.26 8.37 -16.25
CA ALA A 262 19.19 6.97 -15.86
C ALA A 262 18.66 6.79 -14.43
N SER A 263 19.12 7.62 -13.49
CA SER A 263 18.70 7.58 -12.09
C SER A 263 17.23 7.96 -11.91
N VAL A 264 16.78 9.04 -12.57
CA VAL A 264 15.37 9.44 -12.60
C VAL A 264 14.51 8.36 -13.23
N THR A 265 15.00 7.68 -14.28
CA THR A 265 14.29 6.57 -14.93
C THR A 265 14.08 5.41 -13.96
N VAL A 266 15.10 5.04 -13.17
CA VAL A 266 14.96 4.01 -12.12
C VAL A 266 13.97 4.44 -11.03
N TYR A 267 14.01 5.71 -10.63
CA TYR A 267 13.05 6.26 -9.67
C TYR A 267 11.61 6.18 -10.20
N MET A 268 11.37 6.61 -11.44
CA MET A 268 10.07 6.50 -12.10
C MET A 268 9.63 5.05 -12.30
N MET A 269 10.55 4.13 -12.56
CA MET A 269 10.28 2.71 -12.71
C MET A 269 9.80 2.10 -11.39
N ASN A 270 10.50 2.40 -10.29
CA ASN A 270 10.10 1.96 -8.96
C ASN A 270 8.69 2.45 -8.64
N ALA A 271 8.35 3.70 -8.98
CA ALA A 271 7.05 4.28 -8.67
C ALA A 271 5.86 3.53 -9.29
N VAL A 272 6.06 2.82 -10.42
CA VAL A 272 4.99 2.04 -11.08
C VAL A 272 4.54 0.85 -10.21
N MET A 273 5.44 0.31 -9.39
CA MET A 273 5.19 -0.85 -8.52
C MET A 273 5.13 -0.48 -7.04
N TYR A 274 5.82 0.59 -6.66
CA TYR A 274 6.10 0.97 -5.29
C TYR A 274 5.74 2.42 -5.03
N ARG A 275 5.65 2.73 -3.74
CA ARG A 275 5.45 4.09 -3.28
C ARG A 275 6.72 4.93 -3.53
N PRO A 276 6.61 6.09 -4.17
CA PRO A 276 7.76 6.94 -4.42
C PRO A 276 8.30 7.54 -3.11
N SER A 277 9.55 8.00 -3.13
CA SER A 277 10.15 8.84 -2.08
C SER A 277 10.27 8.17 -0.69
N GLU A 278 10.39 6.85 -0.64
CA GLU A 278 10.60 6.13 0.62
C GLU A 278 12.07 6.12 1.06
N ARG A 279 12.99 6.28 0.09
CA ARG A 279 14.43 6.31 0.35
C ARG A 279 14.97 7.74 0.29
N PRO A 280 16.00 8.11 1.08
CA PRO A 280 16.57 9.46 1.05
C PRO A 280 16.96 9.92 -0.36
N ALA A 281 17.56 9.04 -1.17
CA ALA A 281 17.93 9.36 -2.55
C ALA A 281 16.73 9.65 -3.45
N GLU A 282 15.59 8.99 -3.22
CA GLU A 282 14.35 9.23 -3.98
C GLU A 282 13.70 10.55 -3.56
N GLN A 283 13.80 10.91 -2.28
CA GLN A 283 13.31 12.19 -1.77
C GLN A 283 14.08 13.37 -2.36
N GLU A 284 15.38 13.22 -2.58
CA GLU A 284 16.18 14.24 -3.28
C GLU A 284 15.81 14.32 -4.77
N LEU A 285 15.62 13.18 -5.44
CA LEU A 285 15.14 13.15 -6.82
C LEU A 285 13.74 13.74 -7.00
N ALA A 286 12.89 13.65 -5.97
CA ALA A 286 11.55 14.25 -6.00
C ALA A 286 11.57 15.79 -5.86
N LYS A 287 12.68 16.39 -5.42
CA LYS A 287 12.86 17.84 -5.26
C LYS A 287 13.60 18.49 -6.44
N ALA A 288 14.31 17.68 -7.23
CA ALA A 288 15.13 18.10 -8.37
C ALA A 288 14.27 18.32 -9.63
#